data_AF-A0A497NY88-F1
#
_entry.id   AF-A0A497NY88-F1
#
_cell.length_a   1.000
_cell.length_b   1.000
_cell.length_c   1.000
_cell.angle_alpha   90.00
_cell.angle_beta   90.00
_cell.angle_gamma   90.00
#
_symmetry.space_group_name_H-M   'P 1'
#
loop_
_entity.id
_entity.type
_entity.pdbx_description
1 polymer ?
#
loop_
_entity_poly.entity_id
_entity_poly.type
_entity_poly.pdbx_seq_one_letter_code
_entity_poly.pdbx_strand_id
1 'polypeptide(L)'
;MDLEEYADFLVRKIENIPFSRVIEVTTGCKVYPLSETDNFVIDELFRAAKEVLNWSINQNFANLRPNEICNRLEAELRRRLRGEIPEGKMAGYPDILVERNNRSYYIEVKLAGVKQLNSSLRTFYYEPVELAKVKKDARHILIGFIHKSKRILGFKIVDLSKIKVSLKNEFNTNNRELYRRENIIREFP
;
A
#
# COMPACT_ATOMS: atom_id res chain seq x y z
N MET A 1 18.53 -1.16 -25.20
CA MET A 1 17.39 -0.26 -25.37
C MET A 1 17.96 1.09 -25.74
N ASP A 2 17.79 1.51 -26.97
CA ASP A 2 18.15 2.85 -27.40
C ASP A 2 17.11 3.88 -26.89
N LEU A 3 17.36 5.16 -27.14
CA LEU A 3 16.52 6.25 -26.64
C LEU A 3 15.10 6.21 -27.22
N GLU A 4 14.96 5.73 -28.45
CA GLU A 4 13.69 5.67 -29.18
C GLU A 4 12.84 4.51 -28.65
N GLU A 5 13.43 3.33 -28.46
CA GLU A 5 12.79 2.20 -27.78
C GLU A 5 12.36 2.54 -26.35
N TYR A 6 13.18 3.34 -25.64
CA TYR A 6 12.83 3.80 -24.30
C TYR A 6 11.67 4.80 -24.31
N ALA A 7 11.66 5.76 -25.24
CA ALA A 7 10.55 6.69 -25.40
C ALA A 7 9.24 5.97 -25.73
N ASP A 8 9.30 4.99 -26.64
CA ASP A 8 8.17 4.14 -26.99
C ASP A 8 7.63 3.37 -25.78
N PHE A 9 8.53 2.82 -24.95
CA PHE A 9 8.15 2.16 -23.71
C PHE A 9 7.46 3.12 -22.72
N LEU A 10 7.97 4.35 -22.58
CA LEU A 10 7.44 5.33 -21.64
C LEU A 10 6.01 5.77 -21.97
N VAL A 11 5.66 5.81 -23.26
CA VAL A 11 4.32 6.20 -23.74
C VAL A 11 3.32 5.04 -23.66
N ARG A 12 3.80 3.78 -23.61
CA ARG A 12 2.93 2.60 -23.56
C ARG A 12 2.21 2.49 -22.21
N LYS A 13 0.92 2.15 -22.29
CA LYS A 13 0.11 1.80 -21.14
C LYS A 13 0.31 0.33 -20.80
N ILE A 14 1.03 0.04 -19.71
CA ILE A 14 1.20 -1.33 -19.24
C ILE A 14 0.16 -1.60 -18.16
N GLU A 15 -0.76 -2.52 -18.43
CA GLU A 15 -1.90 -2.81 -17.56
C GLU A 15 -2.08 -4.31 -17.35
N ASN A 16 -2.97 -4.66 -16.41
CA ASN A 16 -3.37 -6.04 -16.16
C ASN A 16 -2.21 -6.96 -15.75
N ILE A 17 -1.16 -6.40 -15.13
CA ILE A 17 0.01 -7.16 -14.68
C ILE A 17 -0.32 -7.81 -13.33
N PRO A 18 -0.12 -9.13 -13.14
CA PRO A 18 -0.27 -9.74 -11.83
C PRO A 18 0.66 -9.08 -10.81
N PHE A 19 0.11 -8.60 -9.70
CA PHE A 19 0.93 -7.95 -8.67
C PHE A 19 1.96 -8.89 -8.05
N SER A 20 1.59 -10.17 -7.88
CA SER A 20 2.51 -11.23 -7.46
C SER A 20 3.75 -11.32 -8.35
N ARG A 21 3.57 -11.19 -9.68
CA ARG A 21 4.68 -11.19 -10.63
C ARG A 21 5.52 -9.93 -10.52
N VAL A 22 4.90 -8.77 -10.29
CA VAL A 22 5.64 -7.52 -10.05
C VAL A 22 6.56 -7.67 -8.86
N ILE A 23 6.06 -8.12 -7.71
CA ILE A 23 6.89 -8.36 -6.51
C ILE A 23 8.03 -9.33 -6.80
N GLU A 24 7.74 -10.46 -7.46
CA GLU A 24 8.77 -11.46 -7.76
C GLU A 24 9.90 -10.90 -8.62
N VAL A 25 9.61 -10.11 -9.66
CA VAL A 25 10.66 -9.54 -10.52
C VAL A 25 11.41 -8.39 -9.87
N THR A 26 10.77 -7.63 -8.97
CA THR A 26 11.40 -6.46 -8.34
C THR A 26 12.13 -6.79 -7.04
N THR A 27 11.80 -7.89 -6.37
CA THR A 27 12.40 -8.26 -5.07
C THR A 27 13.00 -9.66 -5.04
N GLY A 28 12.72 -10.51 -6.04
CA GLY A 28 13.11 -11.92 -6.04
C GLY A 28 12.27 -12.82 -5.12
N CYS A 29 11.29 -12.26 -4.40
CA CYS A 29 10.46 -13.00 -3.45
C CYS A 29 9.13 -13.44 -4.07
N LYS A 30 8.66 -14.63 -3.70
CA LYS A 30 7.37 -15.16 -4.16
C LYS A 30 6.21 -14.64 -3.32
N VAL A 31 5.12 -14.29 -4.00
CA VAL A 31 3.82 -14.02 -3.37
C VAL A 31 2.95 -15.27 -3.48
N TYR A 32 2.71 -15.93 -2.35
CA TYR A 32 1.84 -17.10 -2.29
C TYR A 32 0.36 -16.70 -2.18
N PRO A 33 -0.55 -17.35 -2.92
CA PRO A 33 -1.98 -17.19 -2.73
C PRO A 33 -2.46 -17.63 -1.35
N LEU A 34 -3.51 -17.00 -0.84
CA LEU A 34 -4.17 -17.48 0.38
C LEU A 34 -4.90 -18.80 0.11
N SER A 35 -4.82 -19.69 1.09
CA SER A 35 -5.42 -21.02 1.07
C SER A 35 -6.14 -21.31 2.39
N GLU A 36 -6.85 -22.43 2.48
CA GLU A 36 -7.50 -22.87 3.73
C GLU A 36 -6.51 -23.01 4.90
N THR A 37 -5.26 -23.35 4.60
CA THR A 37 -4.21 -23.45 5.62
C THR A 37 -3.84 -22.10 6.23
N ASP A 38 -4.28 -20.99 5.64
CA ASP A 38 -4.07 -19.63 6.13
C ASP A 38 -5.30 -19.09 6.90
N ASN A 39 -6.40 -19.85 7.00
CA ASN A 39 -7.66 -19.42 7.64
C ASN A 39 -7.46 -18.91 9.07
N PHE A 40 -6.56 -19.52 9.83
CA PHE A 40 -6.30 -19.11 11.21
C PHE A 40 -5.73 -17.68 11.30
N VAL A 41 -4.89 -17.25 10.34
CA VAL A 41 -4.40 -15.87 10.25
C VAL A 41 -5.50 -14.96 9.72
N ILE A 42 -6.30 -15.42 8.75
CA ILE A 42 -7.43 -14.63 8.23
C ILE A 42 -8.42 -14.32 9.36
N ASP A 43 -8.72 -15.28 10.22
CA ASP A 43 -9.56 -15.11 11.41
C ASP A 43 -8.94 -14.16 12.43
N GLU A 44 -7.62 -14.27 12.68
CA GLU A 44 -6.87 -13.35 13.54
C GLU A 44 -6.97 -11.90 13.01
N LEU A 45 -6.72 -11.71 11.71
CA LEU A 45 -6.82 -10.41 11.04
C LEU A 45 -8.23 -9.85 11.10
N PHE A 46 -9.24 -10.68 10.89
CA PHE A 46 -10.64 -10.28 10.96
C PHE A 46 -11.01 -9.80 12.36
N ARG A 47 -10.63 -10.55 13.40
CA ARG A 47 -10.85 -10.15 14.80
C ARG A 47 -10.14 -8.84 15.12
N ALA A 48 -8.86 -8.72 14.78
CA ALA A 48 -8.07 -7.52 15.03
C ALA A 48 -8.64 -6.29 14.30
N ALA A 49 -9.00 -6.42 13.02
CA ALA A 49 -9.60 -5.33 12.25
C ALA A 49 -10.98 -4.91 12.81
N LYS A 50 -11.78 -5.86 13.31
CA LYS A 50 -13.04 -5.57 14.01
C LYS A 50 -12.82 -4.80 15.31
N GLU A 51 -11.79 -5.14 16.07
CA GLU A 51 -11.43 -4.39 17.28
C GLU A 51 -10.90 -2.99 16.96
N VAL A 52 -10.14 -2.82 15.88
CA VAL A 52 -9.72 -1.49 15.39
C VAL A 52 -10.93 -0.67 14.98
N LEU A 53 -11.90 -1.27 14.28
CA LEU A 53 -13.16 -0.62 13.93
C LEU A 53 -13.90 -0.13 15.19
N ASN A 54 -14.05 -1.00 16.19
CA ASN A 54 -14.71 -0.63 17.46
C ASN A 54 -13.95 0.48 18.20
N TRP A 55 -12.62 0.39 18.26
CA TRP A 55 -11.76 1.42 18.84
C TRP A 55 -11.94 2.77 18.13
N SER A 56 -12.05 2.76 16.80
CA SER A 56 -12.16 3.96 15.96
C SER A 56 -13.42 4.78 16.23
N ILE A 57 -14.48 4.17 16.78
CA ILE A 57 -15.74 4.85 17.16
C ILE A 57 -15.49 5.93 18.22
N ASN A 58 -14.55 5.67 19.13
CA ASN A 58 -14.21 6.58 20.23
C ASN A 58 -13.06 7.53 19.88
N GLN A 59 -12.62 7.56 18.62
CA GLN A 59 -11.52 8.43 18.17
C GLN A 59 -12.06 9.70 17.52
N ASN A 60 -11.40 10.83 17.77
CA ASN A 60 -11.67 12.06 17.05
C ASN A 60 -10.77 12.19 15.81
N PHE A 61 -11.36 12.05 14.63
CA PHE A 61 -10.69 12.22 13.34
C PHE A 61 -11.05 13.53 12.61
N ALA A 62 -11.82 14.43 13.23
CA ALA A 62 -12.38 15.60 12.56
C ALA A 62 -11.32 16.48 11.88
N ASN A 63 -10.17 16.66 12.53
CA ASN A 63 -9.09 17.54 12.05
C ASN A 63 -7.99 16.80 11.27
N LEU A 64 -8.12 15.48 11.07
CA LEU A 64 -7.11 14.70 10.37
C LEU A 64 -7.40 14.60 8.88
N ARG A 65 -6.32 14.56 8.09
CA ARG A 65 -6.36 14.18 6.68
C ARG A 65 -6.53 12.65 6.55
N PRO A 66 -7.07 12.13 5.43
CA PRO A 66 -7.27 10.70 5.25
C PRO A 66 -6.01 9.84 5.48
N ASN A 67 -4.83 10.31 5.04
CA ASN A 67 -3.57 9.60 5.29
C ASN A 67 -3.23 9.53 6.78
N GLU A 68 -3.43 10.60 7.55
CA GLU A 68 -3.20 10.62 9.00
C GLU A 68 -4.17 9.69 9.75
N ILE A 69 -5.42 9.58 9.28
CA ILE A 69 -6.37 8.60 9.79
C ILE A 69 -5.86 7.18 9.49
N CYS A 70 -5.42 6.93 8.26
CA CYS A 70 -4.88 5.63 7.84
C CYS A 70 -3.70 5.21 8.72
N ASN A 71 -2.73 6.10 8.96
CA ASN A 71 -1.58 5.84 9.82
C ASN A 71 -1.99 5.45 11.26
N ARG A 72 -3.06 6.07 11.80
CA ARG A 72 -3.58 5.70 13.13
C ARG A 72 -4.23 4.33 13.13
N LEU A 73 -4.99 3.99 12.10
CA LEU A 73 -5.61 2.66 11.95
C LEU A 73 -4.55 1.57 11.77
N GLU A 74 -3.52 1.84 10.97
CA GLU A 74 -2.37 0.97 10.75
C GLU A 74 -1.62 0.69 12.05
N ALA A 75 -1.24 1.73 12.80
CA ALA A 75 -0.54 1.59 14.07
C ALA A 75 -1.35 0.74 15.07
N GLU A 76 -2.66 0.97 15.14
CA GLU A 76 -3.54 0.28 16.07
C GLU A 76 -3.83 -1.18 15.66
N LEU A 77 -3.89 -1.45 14.35
CA LEU A 77 -3.96 -2.81 13.81
C LEU A 77 -2.65 -3.57 14.08
N ARG A 78 -1.51 -2.97 13.78
CA ARG A 78 -0.18 -3.54 14.03
C ARG A 78 0.00 -3.92 15.49
N ARG A 79 -0.39 -3.04 16.41
CA ARG A 79 -0.34 -3.29 17.86
C ARG A 79 -1.15 -4.53 18.26
N ARG A 80 -2.37 -4.70 17.74
CA ARG A 80 -3.23 -5.86 18.03
C ARG A 80 -2.67 -7.17 17.51
N LEU A 81 -2.14 -7.13 16.29
CA LEU A 81 -1.53 -8.29 15.65
C LEU A 81 -0.17 -8.65 16.25
N ARG A 82 0.38 -7.81 17.14
CA ARG A 82 1.77 -7.88 17.59
C ARG A 82 2.70 -7.97 16.36
N GLY A 83 2.36 -7.21 15.33
CA GLY A 83 3.08 -7.17 14.07
C GLY A 83 4.24 -6.20 14.13
N GLU A 84 5.20 -6.42 13.25
CA GLU A 84 6.39 -5.60 13.11
C GLU A 84 6.26 -4.65 11.93
N ILE A 85 7.03 -3.57 11.94
CA ILE A 85 7.24 -2.79 10.72
C ILE A 85 8.32 -3.54 9.92
N PRO A 86 8.05 -3.95 8.67
CA PRO A 86 9.06 -4.61 7.86
C PRO A 86 10.31 -3.74 7.69
N GLU A 87 11.49 -4.34 7.82
CA GLU A 87 12.76 -3.64 7.61
C GLU A 87 12.94 -3.17 6.16
N GLY A 88 13.36 -1.93 5.95
CA GLY A 88 13.60 -1.35 4.62
C GLY A 88 13.52 0.18 4.67
N LYS A 89 13.26 0.84 3.54
CA LYS A 89 12.87 2.27 3.56
C LYS A 89 11.72 2.46 4.55
N MET A 90 11.80 3.48 5.42
CA MET A 90 10.82 3.70 6.49
C MET A 90 9.39 3.87 5.96
N ALA A 91 9.23 4.55 4.83
CA ALA A 91 7.98 4.67 4.08
C ALA A 91 7.94 3.68 2.91
N GLY A 92 6.75 3.14 2.63
CA GLY A 92 6.49 2.28 1.47
C GLY A 92 5.87 0.93 1.86
N TYR A 93 5.52 0.17 0.83
CA TYR A 93 4.88 -1.14 0.93
C TYR A 93 5.85 -2.22 1.42
N PRO A 94 5.44 -3.13 2.32
CA PRO A 94 4.17 -3.18 3.05
C PRO A 94 4.24 -2.50 4.43
N ASP A 95 3.09 -2.30 5.06
CA ASP A 95 2.97 -1.63 6.36
C ASP A 95 3.35 -2.53 7.55
N ILE A 96 2.88 -3.79 7.56
CA ILE A 96 3.01 -4.69 8.70
C ILE A 96 3.53 -6.06 8.25
N LEU A 97 4.45 -6.64 9.02
CA LEU A 97 4.85 -8.04 8.94
C LEU A 97 4.29 -8.82 10.14
N VAL A 98 3.66 -9.94 9.87
CA VAL A 98 3.23 -10.91 10.89
C VAL A 98 3.80 -12.28 10.53
N GLU A 99 4.38 -12.97 11.51
CA GLU A 99 4.87 -14.33 11.34
C GLU A 99 4.07 -15.30 12.20
N ARG A 100 3.55 -16.36 11.58
CA ARG A 100 2.78 -17.41 12.26
C ARG A 100 3.06 -18.76 11.63
N ASN A 101 3.25 -19.79 12.44
CA ASN A 101 3.45 -21.17 11.99
C ASN A 101 4.51 -21.27 10.87
N ASN A 102 5.65 -20.59 11.04
CA ASN A 102 6.75 -20.50 10.07
C ASN A 102 6.37 -19.94 8.69
N ARG A 103 5.31 -19.12 8.63
CA ARG A 103 4.89 -18.39 7.44
C ARG A 103 4.89 -16.89 7.71
N SER A 104 5.31 -16.12 6.72
CA SER A 104 5.29 -14.67 6.75
C SER A 104 4.07 -14.13 6.01
N TYR A 105 3.45 -13.10 6.59
CA TYR A 105 2.29 -12.40 6.07
C TYR A 105 2.59 -10.90 6.05
N TYR A 106 2.65 -10.34 4.85
CA TYR A 106 2.76 -8.91 4.66
C TYR A 106 1.36 -8.31 4.55
N ILE A 107 1.08 -7.32 5.39
CA ILE A 107 -0.22 -6.67 5.46
C ILE A 107 -0.06 -5.22 5.04
N GLU A 108 -0.90 -4.82 4.10
CA GLU A 108 -1.09 -3.43 3.70
C GLU A 108 -2.39 -2.91 4.31
N VAL A 109 -2.35 -1.71 4.87
CA VAL A 109 -3.50 -1.02 5.43
C VAL A 109 -3.89 0.12 4.52
N LYS A 110 -5.19 0.21 4.22
CA LYS A 110 -5.71 1.24 3.34
C LYS A 110 -6.98 1.84 3.88
N LEU A 111 -7.15 3.12 3.62
CA LEU A 111 -8.37 3.85 3.91
C LEU A 111 -9.06 4.28 2.61
N ALA A 112 -10.29 3.84 2.39
CA ALA A 112 -11.07 4.14 1.20
C ALA A 112 -12.40 4.83 1.55
N GLY A 113 -12.74 5.90 0.83
CA GLY A 113 -14.06 6.52 0.96
C GLY A 113 -15.14 5.62 0.37
N VAL A 114 -16.33 5.58 0.97
CA VAL A 114 -17.46 4.76 0.47
C VAL A 114 -17.83 5.07 -0.99
N LYS A 115 -17.66 6.33 -1.43
CA LYS A 115 -17.91 6.75 -2.81
C LYS A 115 -16.83 6.27 -3.80
N GLN A 116 -15.69 5.81 -3.31
CA GLN A 116 -14.53 5.41 -4.13
C GLN A 116 -14.41 3.88 -4.28
N LEU A 117 -15.27 3.09 -3.63
CA LEU A 117 -15.15 1.63 -3.64
C LEU A 117 -15.28 1.01 -5.04
N ASN A 118 -16.06 1.64 -5.93
CA ASN A 118 -16.22 1.24 -7.33
C ASN A 118 -15.49 2.19 -8.29
N SER A 119 -14.58 3.02 -7.79
CA SER A 119 -13.84 3.96 -8.61
C SER A 119 -12.71 3.27 -9.36
N SER A 120 -12.49 3.68 -10.62
CA SER A 120 -11.29 3.31 -11.39
C SER A 120 -10.06 4.14 -11.03
N LEU A 121 -10.17 5.09 -10.10
CA LEU A 121 -9.04 5.88 -9.63
C LEU A 121 -8.01 4.99 -8.93
N ARG A 122 -6.74 5.31 -9.16
CA ARG A 122 -5.61 4.60 -8.53
C ARG A 122 -5.64 4.83 -7.03
N THR A 123 -5.64 3.74 -6.28
CA THR A 123 -5.74 3.79 -4.83
C THR A 123 -4.70 2.90 -4.13
N PHE A 124 -4.03 2.01 -4.86
CA PHE A 124 -2.93 1.17 -4.35
C PHE A 124 -1.67 1.51 -5.14
N TYR A 125 -0.56 1.70 -4.44
CA TYR A 125 0.70 2.13 -5.02
C TYR A 125 1.81 1.21 -4.52
N TYR A 126 2.57 0.65 -5.45
CA TYR A 126 3.79 -0.08 -5.17
C TYR A 126 4.91 0.58 -5.98
N GLU A 127 5.95 1.02 -5.29
CA GLU A 127 7.15 1.57 -5.91
C GLU A 127 8.29 0.58 -5.70
N PRO A 128 8.89 0.02 -6.77
CA PRO A 128 10.07 -0.79 -6.65
C PRO A 128 11.25 0.11 -6.26
N VAL A 129 11.85 -0.16 -5.11
CA VAL A 129 12.98 0.60 -4.56
C VAL A 129 14.09 -0.36 -4.19
N GLU A 130 15.35 0.09 -4.27
CA GLU A 130 16.52 -0.74 -3.94
C GLU A 130 16.44 -1.35 -2.54
N LEU A 131 15.94 -0.60 -1.55
CA LEU A 131 15.75 -1.05 -0.17
C LEU A 131 14.29 -1.47 0.06
N ALA A 132 13.85 -2.46 -0.73
CA ALA A 132 12.51 -3.04 -0.62
C ALA A 132 12.27 -3.66 0.76
N LYS A 133 11.07 -3.45 1.30
CA LYS A 133 10.64 -4.04 2.59
C LYS A 133 10.27 -5.52 2.49
N VAL A 134 9.95 -5.99 1.28
CA VAL A 134 9.64 -7.41 1.00
C VAL A 134 10.97 -8.15 0.87
N LYS A 135 11.27 -9.01 1.85
CA LYS A 135 12.53 -9.78 1.94
C LYS A 135 12.33 -11.29 2.08
N LYS A 136 11.08 -11.75 2.13
CA LYS A 136 10.70 -13.14 2.36
C LYS A 136 9.59 -13.52 1.40
N ASP A 137 9.58 -14.78 0.97
CA ASP A 137 8.42 -15.34 0.31
C ASP A 137 7.24 -15.37 1.30
N ALA A 138 6.10 -14.82 0.90
CA ALA A 138 5.04 -14.52 1.86
C ALA A 138 3.64 -14.51 1.22
N ARG A 139 2.61 -14.50 2.08
CA ARG A 139 1.26 -14.11 1.65
C ARG A 139 1.11 -12.60 1.81
N HIS A 140 0.48 -11.96 0.84
CA HIS A 140 0.30 -10.52 0.84
C HIS A 140 -1.20 -10.22 0.96
N ILE A 141 -1.58 -9.48 2.00
CA ILE A 141 -2.97 -9.25 2.40
C ILE A 141 -3.21 -7.74 2.51
N LEU A 142 -4.34 -7.25 2.00
CA LEU A 142 -4.76 -5.88 2.23
C LEU A 142 -5.96 -5.83 3.17
N ILE A 143 -5.87 -4.97 4.19
CA ILE A 143 -6.98 -4.58 5.06
C ILE A 143 -7.43 -3.17 4.65
N GLY A 144 -8.54 -3.12 3.90
CA GLY A 144 -9.13 -1.87 3.42
C GLY A 144 -10.22 -1.39 4.36
N PHE A 145 -9.93 -0.45 5.25
CA PHE A 145 -10.94 0.26 6.04
C PHE A 145 -11.75 1.22 5.16
N ILE A 146 -13.06 1.29 5.43
CA ILE A 146 -14.02 2.07 4.66
C ILE A 146 -14.52 3.22 5.51
N HIS A 147 -14.50 4.44 4.97
CA HIS A 147 -15.00 5.61 5.70
C HIS A 147 -16.07 6.40 4.94
N LYS A 148 -16.90 7.11 5.69
CA LYS A 148 -17.81 8.17 5.20
C LYS A 148 -17.67 9.37 6.12
N SER A 149 -17.31 10.52 5.55
CA SER A 149 -17.07 11.76 6.34
C SER A 149 -16.16 11.51 7.54
N LYS A 150 -15.01 10.86 7.29
CA LYS A 150 -13.99 10.46 8.28
C LYS A 150 -14.43 9.45 9.36
N ARG A 151 -15.70 9.04 9.41
CA ARG A 151 -16.16 7.92 10.27
C ARG A 151 -15.86 6.58 9.60
N ILE A 152 -15.19 5.67 10.30
CA ILE A 152 -14.93 4.31 9.81
C ILE A 152 -16.20 3.48 9.94
N LEU A 153 -16.58 2.77 8.87
CA LEU A 153 -17.84 2.04 8.77
C LEU A 153 -17.66 0.53 8.74
N GLY A 154 -16.48 0.06 8.34
CA GLY A 154 -16.18 -1.35 8.15
C GLY A 154 -14.83 -1.55 7.50
N PHE A 155 -14.52 -2.79 7.15
CA PHE A 155 -13.28 -3.14 6.46
C PHE A 155 -13.51 -4.31 5.50
N LYS A 156 -12.55 -4.51 4.59
CA LYS A 156 -12.46 -5.66 3.68
C LYS A 156 -11.06 -6.27 3.79
N ILE A 157 -10.98 -7.59 3.72
CA ILE A 157 -9.72 -8.34 3.62
C ILE A 157 -9.57 -8.79 2.17
N VAL A 158 -8.43 -8.52 1.56
CA VAL A 158 -8.17 -8.78 0.14
C VAL A 158 -6.86 -9.57 0.00
N ASP A 159 -6.91 -10.62 -0.82
CA ASP A 159 -5.75 -11.41 -1.23
C ASP A 159 -5.01 -10.67 -2.36
N LEU A 160 -3.82 -10.13 -2.07
CA LEU A 160 -3.06 -9.36 -3.05
C LEU A 160 -2.40 -10.24 -4.12
N SER A 161 -2.36 -11.57 -3.95
CA SER A 161 -1.89 -12.47 -5.02
C SER A 161 -2.82 -12.46 -6.25
N LYS A 162 -4.09 -12.05 -6.06
CA LYS A 162 -5.15 -12.09 -7.08
C LYS A 162 -5.34 -10.76 -7.81
N ILE A 163 -4.72 -9.68 -7.35
CA ILE A 163 -4.92 -8.36 -7.96
C ILE A 163 -4.02 -8.19 -9.19
N LYS A 164 -4.48 -7.34 -10.10
CA LYS A 164 -3.71 -6.85 -11.22
C LYS A 164 -3.43 -5.36 -11.05
N VAL A 165 -2.27 -4.93 -11.48
CA VAL A 165 -1.80 -3.55 -11.41
C VAL A 165 -1.44 -3.02 -12.80
N SER A 166 -1.36 -1.70 -12.91
CA SER A 166 -0.90 -1.00 -14.10
C SER A 166 0.30 -0.14 -13.73
N LEU A 167 1.27 -0.03 -14.64
CA LEU A 167 2.41 0.87 -14.50
C LEU A 167 2.02 2.27 -14.97
N LYS A 168 2.37 3.29 -14.18
CA LYS A 168 2.20 4.69 -14.54
C LYS A 168 3.58 5.34 -14.58
N ASN A 169 4.06 5.64 -15.78
CA ASN A 169 5.31 6.38 -15.98
C ASN A 169 5.05 7.86 -15.67
N GLU A 170 5.88 8.46 -14.82
CA GLU A 170 5.85 9.90 -14.58
C GLU A 170 7.26 10.46 -14.44
N PHE A 171 7.54 11.54 -15.16
CA PHE A 171 8.71 12.36 -14.92
C PHE A 171 8.42 13.29 -13.75
N ASN A 172 9.37 13.41 -12.83
CA ASN A 172 9.27 14.31 -11.70
C ASN A 172 10.54 15.17 -11.59
N THR A 173 10.44 16.25 -10.82
CA THR A 173 11.57 17.07 -10.41
C THR A 173 11.30 17.61 -9.00
N ASN A 174 12.27 18.28 -8.38
CA ASN A 174 12.16 18.79 -7.02
C ASN A 174 12.24 20.32 -6.97
N ASN A 175 11.84 20.93 -5.85
CA ASN A 175 11.84 22.38 -5.68
C ASN A 175 13.22 23.02 -5.90
N ARG A 176 14.32 22.32 -5.57
CA ARG A 176 15.67 22.86 -5.77
C ARG A 176 15.98 23.02 -7.25
N GLU A 177 15.49 22.11 -8.08
CA GLU A 177 15.64 22.19 -9.54
C GLU A 177 14.76 23.28 -10.14
N LEU A 178 13.47 23.31 -9.77
CA LEU A 178 12.51 24.27 -10.32
C LEU A 178 12.91 25.73 -10.02
N TYR A 179 13.45 26.00 -8.84
CA TYR A 179 13.76 27.36 -8.36
C TYR A 179 15.25 27.69 -8.39
N ARG A 180 16.05 27.01 -9.23
CA ARG A 180 17.41 27.50 -9.54
C ARG A 180 17.31 28.89 -10.15
N ARG A 181 18.25 29.78 -9.81
CA ARG A 181 18.24 31.16 -10.33
C ARG A 181 18.20 31.21 -11.86
N GLU A 182 18.92 30.33 -12.54
CA GLU A 182 18.90 30.26 -14.00
C GLU A 182 17.52 29.88 -14.60
N ASN A 183 16.65 29.22 -13.83
CA ASN A 183 15.32 28.78 -14.28
C ASN A 183 14.22 29.82 -14.00
N ILE A 184 14.49 30.84 -13.17
CA ILE A 184 13.50 31.86 -12.77
C ILE A 184 13.46 32.99 -13.81
N ILE A 185 12.36 33.07 -14.55
CA ILE A 185 12.14 34.12 -15.56
C ILE A 185 11.71 35.45 -14.89
N ARG A 186 10.92 35.37 -13.82
CA ARG A 186 10.45 36.52 -13.03
C ARG A 186 9.99 36.05 -11.66
N GLU A 187 10.24 36.84 -10.63
CA GLU A 187 9.76 36.62 -9.27
C GLU A 187 9.16 37.91 -8.69
N PHE A 188 8.26 37.76 -7.72
CA PHE A 188 7.69 38.85 -6.94
C PHE A 188 7.92 38.52 -5.45
N PRO A 189 8.42 39.46 -4.62
CA PRO A 189 8.67 39.24 -3.20
C PRO A 189 7.44 38.85 -2.38
#